data_AF-A0A899FTS6-F1
#
_entry.id   AF-A0A899FTS6-F1
#
_cell.length_a   1.000
_cell.length_b   1.000
_cell.length_c   1.000
_cell.angle_alpha   90.00
_cell.angle_beta   90.00
_cell.angle_gamma   90.00
#
_symmetry.space_group_name_H-M   'P 1'
#
loop_
_entity.id
_entity.type
_entity.pdbx_description
1 polymer ?
#
loop_
_entity_poly.entity_id
_entity_poly.type
_entity_poly.pdbx_seq_one_letter_code
_entity_poly.pdbx_strand_id
1 'polypeptide(L)'
;MEFIWHIKKSYKPGGWKYIKQDIYGEEKCKKIFGPKCNCKQSSGYGNSCLNRIKKIFKKGNLLNFKGNFFMNTMMLYELLMIPKNKLFRQENVDLVFDLLNELFRRMNSIYKDTENYYFLNFESGLVLYAGIKGKEAVCEGFLSASNGFVIVLQQIVKAKNLGTLTFTESIQEKIQEDEINFQLSYVSCIKKKENHNTSNQQIFIDPFDPPEPSLYIQDAGDEYFIVLNKFPIIPRHFLLVTKEFKKQTENLLINDMAVIWECLDSMKDRHMAFYNCGPQSGASQPHKHIQFISLEDNIVSTLYPDEIVNITDLENPWSHPKIPFVHYIFPIVSSSPKDLIDIFSKLLSFTTKAFQALKTGEISYNFAMSKHWMFMAPRIMESWNNISVNTTGMVGMLLVKSEEELNLVKNTGILKILRQLGIDKNLTSNTDN
;
A
#
# COMPACT_ATOMS: atom_id res chain seq x y z
N MET A 1 -24.13 10.53 25.65
CA MET A 1 -25.46 10.64 25.00
C MET A 1 -26.08 12.04 25.07
N GLU A 2 -25.57 13.00 25.86
CA GLU A 2 -26.18 14.34 25.96
C GLU A 2 -25.74 15.35 24.88
N PHE A 3 -24.64 15.11 24.14
CA PHE A 3 -24.17 16.04 23.10
C PHE A 3 -25.05 16.07 21.84
N ILE A 4 -25.85 15.01 21.60
CA ILE A 4 -26.77 14.91 20.45
C ILE A 4 -28.06 15.72 20.68
N TRP A 5 -28.41 16.04 21.92
CA TRP A 5 -29.69 16.70 22.22
C TRP A 5 -29.63 18.23 22.05
N HIS A 6 -28.47 18.87 22.25
CA HIS A 6 -28.34 20.32 22.11
C HIS A 6 -28.35 20.82 20.65
N ILE A 7 -27.95 19.98 19.67
CA ILE A 7 -27.99 20.35 18.24
C ILE A 7 -29.43 20.35 17.69
N LYS A 8 -30.38 19.64 18.32
CA LYS A 8 -31.78 19.55 17.85
C LYS A 8 -32.61 20.82 18.03
N LYS A 9 -32.21 21.78 18.89
CA LYS A 9 -33.04 22.96 19.16
C LYS A 9 -32.76 24.16 18.25
N SER A 10 -31.61 24.21 17.58
CA SER A 10 -31.19 25.45 16.89
C SER A 10 -31.37 25.46 15.37
N TYR A 11 -31.87 24.41 14.72
CA TYR A 11 -32.17 24.46 13.29
C TYR A 11 -33.36 23.55 12.90
N LYS A 12 -34.43 24.15 12.37
CA LYS A 12 -35.57 23.48 11.72
C LYS A 12 -35.75 24.08 10.32
N PRO A 13 -36.36 23.38 9.34
CA PRO A 13 -36.35 21.94 9.08
C PRO A 13 -36.18 21.66 7.58
N GLY A 14 -35.17 20.88 7.18
CA GLY A 14 -35.04 20.48 5.78
C GLY A 14 -33.93 19.47 5.54
N GLY A 15 -34.33 18.23 5.27
CA GLY A 15 -33.55 17.36 4.39
C GLY A 15 -32.53 16.45 5.05
N TRP A 16 -32.96 15.52 5.90
CA TRP A 16 -32.27 14.22 6.01
C TRP A 16 -33.30 13.11 6.18
N LYS A 17 -33.65 12.45 5.07
CA LYS A 17 -34.34 11.15 5.06
C LYS A 17 -33.70 10.27 3.99
N TYR A 18 -33.02 9.22 4.48
CA TYR A 18 -32.72 7.93 3.85
C TYR A 18 -31.92 7.92 2.54
N ILE A 19 -30.69 7.39 2.61
CA ILE A 19 -30.04 6.67 1.49
C ILE A 19 -29.87 5.21 1.94
N LYS A 20 -30.94 4.46 1.78
CA LYS A 20 -30.89 3.01 1.53
C LYS A 20 -32.20 2.66 0.81
N GLN A 21 -32.06 1.97 -0.32
CA GLN A 21 -33.07 1.46 -1.25
C GLN A 21 -33.69 2.47 -2.23
N ASP A 22 -33.46 2.17 -3.52
CA ASP A 22 -34.17 2.62 -4.73
C ASP A 22 -34.50 4.11 -4.89
N ILE A 23 -33.59 4.88 -5.48
CA ILE A 23 -33.78 6.33 -5.64
C ILE A 23 -33.09 6.73 -6.95
N TYR A 24 -33.73 6.82 -8.12
CA TYR A 24 -34.68 7.87 -8.45
C TYR A 24 -35.72 7.39 -9.46
N GLY A 25 -36.99 7.34 -9.06
CA GLY A 25 -38.11 7.30 -10.00
C GLY A 25 -38.10 8.52 -10.93
N GLU A 26 -38.68 8.35 -12.12
CA GLU A 26 -38.64 9.29 -13.26
C GLU A 26 -38.96 10.76 -12.88
N GLU A 27 -39.83 10.97 -11.89
CA GLU A 27 -40.22 12.30 -11.40
C GLU A 27 -39.10 13.06 -10.68
N LYS A 28 -38.25 12.39 -9.87
CA LYS A 28 -37.15 13.09 -9.19
C LYS A 28 -36.04 13.48 -10.18
N CYS A 29 -35.81 12.67 -11.23
CA CYS A 29 -34.90 13.01 -12.32
C CYS A 29 -35.37 14.24 -13.12
N LYS A 30 -36.67 14.34 -13.44
CA LYS A 30 -37.22 15.52 -14.14
C LYS A 30 -37.12 16.80 -13.30
N LYS A 31 -37.19 16.71 -11.97
CA LYS A 31 -36.96 17.85 -11.06
C LYS A 31 -35.50 18.31 -11.04
N ILE A 32 -34.52 17.40 -11.10
CA ILE A 32 -33.08 17.73 -11.04
C ILE A 32 -32.56 18.20 -12.40
N PHE A 33 -32.97 17.56 -13.50
CA PHE A 33 -32.44 17.81 -14.84
C PHE A 33 -33.36 18.69 -15.72
N GLY A 34 -34.49 19.15 -15.16
CA GLY A 34 -35.50 19.95 -15.84
C GLY A 34 -36.40 19.13 -16.80
N PRO A 35 -37.55 19.68 -17.20
CA PRO A 35 -38.64 18.95 -17.89
C PRO A 35 -38.30 18.44 -19.29
N LYS A 36 -37.11 18.75 -19.84
CA LYS A 36 -36.65 18.32 -21.17
C LYS A 36 -35.68 17.12 -21.13
N CYS A 37 -35.53 16.44 -19.99
CA CYS A 37 -34.67 15.26 -19.87
C CYS A 37 -35.39 14.00 -20.41
N ASN A 38 -34.91 13.44 -21.52
CA ASN A 38 -35.50 12.27 -22.20
C ASN A 38 -34.68 10.97 -22.01
N CYS A 39 -33.88 10.87 -20.95
CA CYS A 39 -33.10 9.67 -20.67
C CYS A 39 -34.03 8.52 -20.25
N LYS A 40 -34.15 7.47 -21.07
CA LYS A 40 -34.91 6.25 -20.70
C LYS A 40 -34.06 5.39 -19.76
N GLN A 41 -34.70 4.79 -18.76
CA GLN A 41 -34.08 3.99 -17.68
C GLN A 41 -33.14 2.86 -18.15
N SER A 42 -33.21 2.43 -19.41
CA SER A 42 -32.41 1.34 -19.98
C SER A 42 -31.25 1.77 -20.90
N SER A 43 -31.13 3.05 -21.24
CA SER A 43 -29.99 3.55 -22.02
C SER A 43 -28.96 4.13 -21.07
N GLY A 44 -27.80 3.46 -20.92
CA GLY A 44 -26.69 3.94 -20.11
C GLY A 44 -26.39 5.42 -20.35
N TYR A 45 -26.07 6.13 -19.27
CA TYR A 45 -25.79 7.57 -19.26
C TYR A 45 -24.83 7.96 -20.40
N GLY A 46 -25.37 8.62 -21.44
CA GLY A 46 -24.64 8.92 -22.67
C GLY A 46 -24.07 10.34 -22.76
N ASN A 47 -23.46 10.63 -23.91
CA ASN A 47 -22.84 11.91 -24.32
C ASN A 47 -23.72 13.17 -24.09
N SER A 48 -25.05 13.04 -23.96
CA SER A 48 -25.94 14.17 -23.73
C SER A 48 -25.81 14.77 -22.33
N CYS A 49 -25.60 13.94 -21.29
CA CYS A 49 -25.33 14.40 -19.93
C CYS A 49 -23.98 15.14 -19.87
N LEU A 50 -22.95 14.56 -20.49
CA LEU A 50 -21.61 15.13 -20.55
C LEU A 50 -21.59 16.48 -21.31
N ASN A 51 -22.30 16.57 -22.44
CA ASN A 51 -22.42 17.80 -23.21
C ASN A 51 -23.18 18.92 -22.47
N ARG A 52 -24.13 18.54 -21.61
CA ARG A 52 -24.85 19.49 -20.76
C ARG A 52 -23.96 20.01 -19.62
N ILE A 53 -23.17 19.13 -19.00
CA ILE A 53 -22.14 19.51 -18.01
C ILE A 53 -21.11 20.47 -18.65
N LYS A 54 -20.58 20.14 -19.83
CA LYS A 54 -19.68 21.01 -20.61
C LYS A 54 -20.28 22.39 -20.90
N LYS A 55 -21.57 22.46 -21.27
CA LYS A 55 -22.27 23.73 -21.56
C LYS A 55 -22.50 24.60 -20.31
N ILE A 56 -22.75 23.98 -19.16
CA ILE A 56 -22.96 24.70 -17.88
C ILE A 56 -21.66 25.37 -17.43
N PHE A 57 -20.53 24.67 -17.54
CA PHE A 57 -19.22 25.20 -17.20
C PHE A 57 -18.74 26.30 -18.17
N LYS A 58 -18.95 26.13 -19.48
CA LYS A 58 -18.62 27.17 -20.48
C LYS A 58 -19.36 28.50 -20.24
N LYS A 59 -20.50 28.49 -19.55
CA LYS A 59 -21.28 29.70 -19.23
C LYS A 59 -20.87 30.38 -17.92
N GLY A 60 -19.86 29.89 -17.20
CA GLY A 60 -19.35 30.52 -15.97
C GLY A 60 -20.35 30.61 -14.81
N ASN A 61 -21.51 29.96 -14.91
CA ASN A 61 -22.67 30.18 -14.04
C ASN A 61 -22.74 29.19 -12.86
N LEU A 62 -21.61 28.91 -12.21
CA LEU A 62 -21.53 28.03 -11.03
C LEU A 62 -22.20 28.64 -9.79
N LEU A 63 -22.30 29.97 -9.71
CA LEU A 63 -22.85 30.71 -8.57
C LEU A 63 -24.38 30.70 -8.48
N ASN A 64 -25.10 30.33 -9.55
CA ASN A 64 -26.57 30.36 -9.56
C ASN A 64 -27.23 29.02 -9.23
N PHE A 65 -26.46 28.02 -8.79
CA PHE A 65 -27.02 26.78 -8.26
C PHE A 65 -27.23 26.92 -6.74
N LYS A 66 -28.34 27.54 -6.33
CA LYS A 66 -28.80 27.56 -4.92
C LYS A 66 -29.23 26.17 -4.37
N GLY A 67 -28.91 25.07 -5.06
CA GLY A 67 -29.39 23.73 -4.72
C GLY A 67 -28.34 22.64 -4.88
N ASN A 68 -27.82 22.15 -3.75
CA ASN A 68 -27.10 20.91 -3.53
C ASN A 68 -25.76 20.68 -4.27
N PHE A 69 -24.71 21.32 -3.74
CA PHE A 69 -23.31 20.89 -3.88
C PHE A 69 -23.14 19.36 -3.77
N PHE A 70 -23.75 18.75 -2.74
CA PHE A 70 -23.69 17.32 -2.50
C PHE A 70 -24.23 16.50 -3.68
N MET A 71 -25.32 16.92 -4.32
CA MET A 71 -25.89 16.21 -5.46
C MET A 71 -24.99 16.29 -6.70
N ASN A 72 -24.33 17.42 -6.94
CA ASN A 72 -23.44 17.56 -8.09
C ASN A 72 -22.13 16.77 -7.90
N THR A 73 -21.59 16.75 -6.68
CA THR A 73 -20.42 15.93 -6.32
C THR A 73 -20.77 14.44 -6.39
N MET A 74 -21.94 14.03 -5.88
CA MET A 74 -22.43 12.65 -5.98
C MET A 74 -22.67 12.24 -7.44
N MET A 75 -23.16 13.14 -8.29
CA MET A 75 -23.43 12.85 -9.70
C MET A 75 -22.14 12.72 -10.53
N LEU A 76 -21.11 13.52 -10.23
CA LEU A 76 -19.77 13.37 -10.82
C LEU A 76 -19.08 12.10 -10.30
N TYR A 77 -19.28 11.74 -9.03
CA TYR A 77 -18.80 10.50 -8.44
C TYR A 77 -19.48 9.26 -9.04
N GLU A 78 -20.80 9.27 -9.21
CA GLU A 78 -21.54 8.18 -9.87
C GLU A 78 -21.05 7.94 -11.30
N LEU A 79 -20.68 8.99 -12.04
CA LEU A 79 -20.07 8.87 -13.37
C LEU A 79 -18.70 8.19 -13.35
N LEU A 80 -17.91 8.37 -12.27
CA LEU A 80 -16.61 7.69 -12.07
C LEU A 80 -16.76 6.22 -11.66
N MET A 81 -17.92 5.84 -11.11
CA MET A 81 -18.22 4.47 -10.67
C MET A 81 -18.88 3.61 -11.76
N ILE A 82 -19.12 4.15 -12.96
CA ILE A 82 -19.64 3.39 -14.10
C ILE A 82 -18.52 2.47 -14.64
N PRO A 83 -18.75 1.15 -14.78
CA PRO A 83 -17.76 0.20 -15.30
C PRO A 83 -17.20 0.62 -16.66
N LYS A 84 -15.86 0.60 -16.81
CA LYS A 84 -15.12 1.08 -18.01
C LYS A 84 -15.57 0.44 -19.33
N ASN A 85 -16.11 -0.77 -19.28
CA ASN A 85 -16.62 -1.52 -20.43
C ASN A 85 -18.00 -1.03 -20.93
N LYS A 86 -18.66 -0.11 -20.22
CA LYS A 86 -19.86 0.61 -20.70
C LYS A 86 -19.54 2.10 -20.88
N LEU A 87 -19.22 2.46 -22.13
CA LEU A 87 -19.28 3.83 -22.69
C LEU A 87 -18.25 4.90 -22.25
N PHE A 88 -17.29 4.64 -21.37
CA PHE A 88 -16.32 5.67 -20.94
C PHE A 88 -14.95 5.54 -21.62
N ARG A 89 -14.64 6.47 -22.54
CA ARG A 89 -13.26 6.73 -23.03
C ARG A 89 -12.45 7.45 -21.95
N GLN A 90 -11.15 7.15 -21.83
CA GLN A 90 -10.22 7.72 -20.83
C GLN A 90 -10.27 9.26 -20.81
N GLU A 91 -10.37 9.89 -21.97
CA GLU A 91 -10.48 11.35 -22.17
C GLU A 91 -11.66 11.99 -21.40
N ASN A 92 -12.74 11.23 -21.15
CA ASN A 92 -13.91 11.71 -20.40
C ASN A 92 -13.71 11.57 -18.88
N VAL A 93 -12.84 10.68 -18.44
CA VAL A 93 -12.45 10.52 -17.04
C VAL A 93 -11.58 11.70 -16.62
N ASP A 94 -10.56 12.02 -17.42
CA ASP A 94 -9.67 13.15 -17.18
C ASP A 94 -10.44 14.48 -17.13
N LEU A 95 -11.41 14.66 -18.04
CA LEU A 95 -12.30 15.81 -18.01
C LEU A 95 -13.15 15.90 -16.73
N VAL A 96 -13.66 14.76 -16.22
CA VAL A 96 -14.43 14.74 -14.96
C VAL A 96 -13.54 15.11 -13.78
N PHE A 97 -12.29 14.65 -13.77
CA PHE A 97 -11.29 15.06 -12.77
C PHE A 97 -10.97 16.56 -12.86
N ASP A 98 -10.73 17.09 -14.05
CA ASP A 98 -10.47 18.52 -14.26
C ASP A 98 -11.64 19.40 -13.80
N LEU A 99 -12.87 18.96 -14.10
CA LEU A 99 -14.09 19.64 -13.70
C LEU A 99 -14.28 19.66 -12.17
N LEU A 100 -13.97 18.54 -11.52
CA LEU A 100 -13.98 18.43 -10.06
C LEU A 100 -12.92 19.38 -9.45
N ASN A 101 -11.69 19.34 -9.96
CA ASN A 101 -10.59 20.20 -9.49
C ASN A 101 -10.90 21.70 -9.57
N GLU A 102 -11.49 22.17 -10.68
CA GLU A 102 -11.85 23.58 -10.86
C GLU A 102 -13.01 24.01 -9.93
N LEU A 103 -14.01 23.15 -9.73
CA LEU A 103 -15.10 23.37 -8.76
C LEU A 103 -14.53 23.58 -7.34
N PHE A 104 -13.55 22.75 -6.96
CA PHE A 104 -12.92 22.80 -5.65
C PHE A 104 -12.00 24.00 -5.47
N ARG A 105 -11.18 24.38 -6.46
CA ARG A 105 -10.37 25.62 -6.39
C ARG A 105 -11.22 26.85 -6.10
N ARG A 106 -12.36 26.97 -6.79
CA ARG A 106 -13.29 28.10 -6.58
C ARG A 106 -13.92 28.06 -5.19
N MET A 107 -14.26 26.88 -4.68
CA MET A 107 -14.80 26.76 -3.33
C MET A 107 -13.78 27.12 -2.25
N ASN A 108 -12.54 26.64 -2.36
CA ASN A 108 -11.48 27.02 -1.43
C ASN A 108 -11.22 28.52 -1.45
N SER A 109 -11.43 29.19 -2.59
CA SER A 109 -11.37 30.66 -2.67
C SER A 109 -12.58 31.35 -2.03
N ILE A 110 -13.78 30.76 -2.06
CA ILE A 110 -15.02 31.36 -1.54
C ILE A 110 -15.15 31.16 -0.02
N TYR A 111 -14.76 30.00 0.48
CA TYR A 111 -14.92 29.60 1.88
C TYR A 111 -13.62 29.68 2.69
N LYS A 112 -12.57 30.34 2.15
CA LYS A 112 -11.27 30.50 2.80
C LYS A 112 -11.36 31.13 4.19
N ASP A 113 -12.35 32.01 4.38
CA ASP A 113 -12.52 32.84 5.57
C ASP A 113 -13.76 32.48 6.41
N THR A 114 -14.52 31.46 6.03
CA THR A 114 -15.70 31.02 6.79
C THR A 114 -15.32 30.08 7.93
N GLU A 115 -15.97 30.22 9.10
CA GLU A 115 -15.70 29.37 10.28
C GLU A 115 -15.95 27.87 10.03
N ASN A 116 -16.78 27.53 9.04
CA ASN A 116 -17.02 26.17 8.56
C ASN A 116 -16.41 26.01 7.16
N TYR A 117 -15.50 25.06 6.96
CA TYR A 117 -14.92 24.80 5.63
C TYR A 117 -14.85 23.30 5.33
N TYR A 118 -14.95 22.98 4.03
CA TYR A 118 -14.81 21.62 3.51
C TYR A 118 -13.53 21.49 2.68
N PHE A 119 -12.61 20.60 3.06
CA PHE A 119 -11.44 20.26 2.24
C PHE A 119 -11.66 18.92 1.55
N LEU A 120 -11.30 18.86 0.27
CA LEU A 120 -11.25 17.65 -0.54
C LEU A 120 -9.86 17.58 -1.18
N ASN A 121 -9.06 16.58 -0.77
CA ASN A 121 -7.75 16.30 -1.37
C ASN A 121 -7.88 15.11 -2.34
N PHE A 122 -7.44 15.31 -3.59
CA PHE A 122 -7.48 14.28 -4.63
C PHE A 122 -6.18 13.48 -4.78
N GLU A 123 -5.05 13.94 -4.25
CA GLU A 123 -3.80 13.15 -4.32
C GLU A 123 -3.86 11.87 -3.48
N SER A 124 -4.78 11.79 -2.51
CA SER A 124 -4.95 10.67 -1.58
C SER A 124 -6.25 9.87 -1.77
N GLY A 125 -6.99 10.11 -2.87
CA GLY A 125 -8.36 9.61 -3.03
C GLY A 125 -9.35 10.37 -2.15
N LEU A 126 -10.44 10.89 -2.75
CA LEU A 126 -11.51 11.69 -2.13
C LEU A 126 -11.64 11.52 -0.60
N VAL A 127 -11.08 12.46 0.17
CA VAL A 127 -11.37 12.61 1.61
C VAL A 127 -12.15 13.91 1.80
N LEU A 128 -13.40 13.82 2.26
CA LEU A 128 -14.21 14.96 2.69
C LEU A 128 -13.87 15.30 4.15
N TYR A 129 -13.11 16.37 4.39
CA TYR A 129 -13.04 16.97 5.72
C TYR A 129 -14.09 18.07 5.81
N ALA A 130 -14.87 18.09 6.90
CA ALA A 130 -15.70 19.22 7.30
C ALA A 130 -15.20 19.69 8.67
N GLY A 131 -14.70 20.92 8.78
CA GLY A 131 -14.10 21.44 10.01
C GLY A 131 -14.67 22.79 10.44
N ILE A 132 -14.64 23.04 11.76
CA ILE A 132 -14.87 24.35 12.36
C ILE A 132 -13.50 24.91 12.76
N LYS A 133 -13.18 26.16 12.41
CA LYS A 133 -11.90 26.80 12.77
C LYS A 133 -11.68 26.72 14.30
N GLY A 134 -10.64 26.02 14.73
CA GLY A 134 -10.28 25.86 16.15
C GLY A 134 -10.85 24.63 16.87
N LYS A 135 -11.57 23.73 16.19
CA LYS A 135 -11.94 22.41 16.73
C LYS A 135 -11.72 21.32 15.69
N GLU A 136 -10.94 20.30 16.04
CA GLU A 136 -10.85 19.08 15.24
C GLU A 136 -12.20 18.37 15.25
N ALA A 137 -12.91 18.40 14.12
CA ALA A 137 -14.05 17.53 13.88
C ALA A 137 -13.60 16.47 12.87
N VAL A 138 -13.44 15.23 13.36
CA VAL A 138 -13.27 14.06 12.51
C VAL A 138 -14.67 13.66 12.02
N CYS A 139 -14.98 13.93 10.76
CA CYS A 139 -16.15 13.31 10.12
C CYS A 139 -15.79 11.89 9.72
N GLU A 140 -16.14 10.91 10.56
CA GLU A 140 -16.18 9.49 10.19
C GLU A 140 -17.36 9.24 9.24
N GLY A 141 -17.17 9.53 7.96
CA GLY A 141 -18.08 9.12 6.90
C GLY A 141 -17.73 7.71 6.44
N PHE A 142 -18.52 6.72 6.88
CA PHE A 142 -18.48 5.31 6.47
C PHE A 142 -18.17 5.14 4.97
N LEU A 143 -16.97 4.63 4.67
CA LEU A 143 -16.66 3.95 3.42
C LEU A 143 -16.75 2.46 3.69
N SER A 144 -17.51 1.76 2.85
CA SER A 144 -17.68 0.30 2.92
C SER A 144 -16.33 -0.40 2.92
N ALA A 145 -16.30 -1.58 3.55
CA ALA A 145 -15.18 -2.51 3.76
C ALA A 145 -14.47 -3.03 2.48
N SER A 146 -14.38 -2.22 1.42
CA SER A 146 -14.01 -2.63 0.07
C SER A 146 -12.93 -1.74 -0.58
N ASN A 147 -12.18 -0.94 0.19
CA ASN A 147 -11.05 -0.16 -0.34
C ASN A 147 -9.94 0.02 0.71
N GLY A 148 -9.24 -1.07 1.08
CA GLY A 148 -8.10 -1.02 2.00
C GLY A 148 -7.04 0.04 1.61
N PHE A 149 -6.83 0.23 0.30
CA PHE A 149 -5.99 1.29 -0.26
C PHE A 149 -6.34 2.72 0.22
N VAL A 150 -7.64 3.06 0.29
CA VAL A 150 -8.08 4.41 0.67
C VAL A 150 -7.84 4.65 2.17
N ILE A 151 -8.05 3.63 2.99
CA ILE A 151 -7.85 3.73 4.45
C ILE A 151 -6.36 3.96 4.76
N VAL A 152 -5.46 3.25 4.07
CA VAL A 152 -4.01 3.45 4.20
C VAL A 152 -3.60 4.89 3.86
N LEU A 153 -4.09 5.43 2.74
CA LEU A 153 -3.79 6.81 2.34
C LEU A 153 -4.31 7.84 3.34
N GLN A 154 -5.54 7.66 3.86
CA GLN A 154 -6.12 8.53 4.88
C GLN A 154 -5.26 8.54 6.16
N GLN A 155 -4.85 7.37 6.62
CA GLN A 155 -4.03 7.27 7.82
C GLN A 155 -2.64 7.89 7.62
N ILE A 156 -2.03 7.77 6.43
CA ILE A 156 -0.74 8.40 6.13
C ILE A 156 -0.83 9.92 6.26
N VAL A 157 -1.86 10.53 5.68
CA VAL A 157 -2.08 11.99 5.78
C VAL A 157 -2.25 12.41 7.24
N LYS A 158 -3.07 11.68 8.01
CA LYS A 158 -3.27 11.93 9.43
C LYS A 158 -1.95 11.83 10.22
N ALA A 159 -1.22 10.74 10.08
CA ALA A 159 0.03 10.50 10.80
C ALA A 159 1.13 11.50 10.43
N LYS A 160 1.21 11.90 9.15
CA LYS A 160 2.14 12.94 8.67
C LYS A 160 1.80 14.30 9.27
N ASN A 161 0.52 14.68 9.31
CA ASN A 161 0.08 15.94 9.91
C ASN A 161 0.32 16.00 11.42
N LEU A 162 0.23 14.87 12.11
CA LEU A 162 0.56 14.75 13.53
C LEU A 162 2.07 14.64 13.81
N GLY A 163 2.91 14.53 12.77
CA GLY A 163 4.36 14.36 12.90
C GLY A 163 4.79 13.00 13.43
N THR A 164 3.86 12.04 13.57
CA THR A 164 4.16 10.69 14.09
C THR A 164 4.70 9.76 13.00
N LEU A 165 4.38 10.03 11.73
CA LEU A 165 5.01 9.42 10.57
C LEU A 165 6.01 10.41 9.95
N THR A 166 7.27 10.00 9.84
CA THR A 166 8.32 10.79 9.20
C THR A 166 8.77 10.11 7.92
N PHE A 167 8.27 10.61 6.78
CA PHE A 167 8.74 10.15 5.47
C PHE A 167 10.20 10.56 5.26
N THR A 168 11.00 9.63 4.77
CA THR A 168 12.41 9.88 4.48
C THR A 168 12.60 9.88 2.96
N GLU A 169 12.89 11.06 2.40
CA GLU A 169 13.18 11.18 0.97
C GLU A 169 14.42 10.37 0.60
N SER A 170 14.33 9.65 -0.52
CA SER A 170 15.42 8.85 -1.07
C SER A 170 15.62 9.17 -2.54
N ILE A 171 16.86 9.23 -2.97
CA ILE A 171 17.23 9.25 -4.39
C ILE A 171 17.30 7.80 -4.86
N GLN A 172 16.57 7.46 -5.91
CA GLN A 172 16.58 6.11 -6.49
C GLN A 172 17.39 6.10 -7.77
N GLU A 173 18.27 5.12 -7.91
CA GLU A 173 19.02 4.85 -9.14
C GLU A 173 18.72 3.44 -9.65
N LYS A 174 18.56 3.32 -10.97
CA LYS A 174 18.46 2.04 -11.65
C LYS A 174 19.86 1.57 -12.02
N ILE A 175 20.26 0.41 -11.52
CA ILE A 175 21.54 -0.24 -11.82
C ILE A 175 21.25 -1.50 -12.65
N GLN A 176 21.99 -1.71 -13.74
CA GLN A 176 21.84 -2.91 -14.56
C GLN A 176 23.10 -3.77 -14.44
N GLU A 177 22.95 -5.02 -14.03
CA GLU A 177 24.03 -6.02 -13.94
C GLU A 177 23.55 -7.34 -14.53
N ASP A 178 24.35 -7.96 -15.41
CA ASP A 178 23.98 -9.18 -16.15
C ASP A 178 22.58 -9.13 -16.79
N GLU A 179 22.21 -7.97 -17.35
CA GLU A 179 20.90 -7.67 -17.93
C GLU A 179 19.73 -7.61 -16.93
N ILE A 180 19.96 -7.83 -15.64
CA ILE A 180 18.98 -7.69 -14.57
C ILE A 180 18.94 -6.23 -14.10
N ASN A 181 17.74 -5.69 -13.90
CA ASN A 181 17.53 -4.36 -13.36
C ASN A 181 17.41 -4.41 -11.83
N PHE A 182 18.23 -3.61 -11.16
CA PHE A 182 18.23 -3.40 -9.72
C PHE A 182 17.88 -1.96 -9.39
N GLN A 183 17.27 -1.75 -8.22
CA GLN A 183 17.05 -0.43 -7.64
C GLN A 183 18.02 -0.23 -6.49
N LEU A 184 18.79 0.86 -6.53
CA LEU A 184 19.63 1.32 -5.43
C LEU A 184 19.06 2.64 -4.91
N SER A 185 18.55 2.62 -3.68
CA SER A 185 17.98 3.80 -3.02
C SER A 185 19.02 4.39 -2.06
N TYR A 186 19.28 5.68 -2.16
CA TYR A 186 20.17 6.43 -1.28
C TYR A 186 19.37 7.40 -0.41
N VAL A 187 19.61 7.34 0.89
CA VAL A 187 19.03 8.27 1.87
C VAL A 187 20.15 9.04 2.54
N SER A 188 20.18 10.36 2.33
CA SER A 188 21.23 11.26 2.85
C SER A 188 21.11 11.58 4.34
N CYS A 189 19.93 11.38 4.93
CA CYS A 189 19.63 11.81 6.30
C CYS A 189 18.69 10.84 7.02
N ILE A 190 19.16 9.63 7.35
CA ILE A 190 18.47 8.91 8.43
C ILE A 190 18.86 9.60 9.72
N LYS A 191 17.92 10.34 10.36
CA LYS A 191 18.07 10.68 11.77
C LYS A 191 18.41 9.37 12.46
N LYS A 192 19.64 9.25 13.00
CA LYS A 192 20.06 8.06 13.74
C LYS A 192 18.87 7.68 14.62
N LYS A 193 18.33 6.47 14.45
CA LYS A 193 17.53 5.88 15.53
C LYS A 193 18.35 6.12 16.78
N GLU A 194 17.77 6.76 17.78
CA GLU A 194 18.44 6.95 19.06
C GLU A 194 18.76 5.55 19.58
N ASN A 195 19.94 5.05 19.21
CA ASN A 195 20.57 3.94 19.87
C ASN A 195 20.91 4.51 21.22
N HIS A 196 20.04 4.31 22.19
CA HIS A 196 20.38 4.46 23.60
C HIS A 196 21.45 3.41 23.94
N ASN A 197 22.65 3.56 23.39
CA ASN A 197 23.86 2.88 23.84
C ASN A 197 24.31 3.61 25.11
N THR A 198 23.63 3.34 26.20
CA THR A 198 24.17 3.47 27.54
C THR A 198 24.04 2.10 28.18
N SER A 199 25.19 1.50 28.48
CA SER A 199 25.37 0.34 29.33
C SER A 199 24.42 0.36 30.54
N ASN A 200 23.32 -0.39 30.42
CA ASN A 200 22.44 -0.91 31.47
C ASN A 200 21.43 -1.81 30.73
N GLN A 201 21.00 -2.91 31.33
CA GLN A 201 19.99 -3.83 30.77
C GLN A 201 18.79 -3.05 30.22
N GLN A 202 18.79 -2.81 28.91
CA GLN A 202 17.77 -2.00 28.29
C GLN A 202 16.57 -2.92 28.09
N ILE A 203 15.51 -2.65 28.85
CA ILE A 203 14.24 -3.35 28.73
C ILE A 203 13.80 -3.18 27.28
N PHE A 204 13.66 -4.30 26.57
CA PHE A 204 13.10 -4.28 25.22
C PHE A 204 11.67 -3.73 25.32
N ILE A 205 11.40 -2.64 24.62
CA ILE A 205 10.07 -2.07 24.48
C ILE A 205 9.57 -2.49 23.11
N ASP A 206 8.51 -3.28 23.09
CA ASP A 206 7.85 -3.66 21.84
C ASP A 206 7.18 -2.43 21.22
N PRO A 207 7.60 -1.96 20.04
CA PRO A 207 6.99 -0.79 19.39
C PRO A 207 5.55 -1.06 18.94
N PHE A 208 5.09 -2.30 19.01
CA PHE A 208 3.75 -2.73 18.61
C PHE A 208 2.80 -2.93 19.79
N ASP A 209 3.26 -2.82 21.04
CA ASP A 209 2.43 -3.04 22.25
C ASP A 209 2.58 -1.91 23.30
N PRO A 210 1.59 -1.00 23.42
CA PRO A 210 0.45 -0.81 22.52
C PRO A 210 0.89 -0.14 21.21
N PRO A 211 0.15 -0.34 20.10
CA PRO A 211 0.47 0.33 18.85
C PRO A 211 0.21 1.84 18.96
N GLU A 212 1.07 2.64 18.34
CA GLU A 212 0.90 4.09 18.23
C GLU A 212 -0.46 4.42 17.55
N PRO A 213 -1.42 5.07 18.25
CA PRO A 213 -2.78 5.26 17.74
C PRO A 213 -2.86 6.02 16.42
N SER A 214 -1.89 6.90 16.18
CA SER A 214 -1.80 7.66 14.93
C SER A 214 -1.21 6.86 13.77
N LEU A 215 -0.56 5.72 14.02
CA LEU A 215 -0.07 4.80 12.99
C LEU A 215 -1.00 3.60 12.79
N TYR A 216 -1.84 3.28 13.77
CA TYR A 216 -2.85 2.23 13.71
C TYR A 216 -3.91 2.53 12.65
N ILE A 217 -4.16 1.56 11.77
CA ILE A 217 -5.12 1.65 10.66
C ILE A 217 -6.42 0.94 11.06
N GLN A 218 -6.35 -0.36 11.31
CA GLN A 218 -7.50 -1.20 11.65
C GLN A 218 -7.05 -2.57 12.17
N ASP A 219 -7.98 -3.31 12.77
CA ASP A 219 -7.83 -4.75 12.98
C ASP A 219 -7.95 -5.51 11.65
N ALA A 220 -7.24 -6.64 11.57
CA ALA A 220 -7.32 -7.59 10.47
C ALA A 220 -7.68 -8.96 11.06
N GLY A 221 -8.98 -9.19 11.18
CA GLY A 221 -9.53 -10.32 11.93
C GLY A 221 -9.23 -10.23 13.43
N ASP A 222 -9.29 -11.37 14.10
CA ASP A 222 -9.13 -11.45 15.56
C ASP A 222 -7.66 -11.54 15.99
N GLU A 223 -6.75 -11.93 15.09
CA GLU A 223 -5.35 -12.23 15.42
C GLU A 223 -4.36 -11.11 15.05
N TYR A 224 -4.76 -10.16 14.21
CA TYR A 224 -3.84 -9.17 13.64
C TYR A 224 -4.39 -7.75 13.67
N PHE A 225 -3.47 -6.79 13.52
CA PHE A 225 -3.79 -5.41 13.23
C PHE A 225 -2.81 -4.85 12.19
N ILE A 226 -3.22 -3.74 11.57
CA ILE A 226 -2.44 -3.05 10.55
C ILE A 226 -1.97 -1.71 11.09
N VAL A 227 -0.67 -1.43 10.97
CA VAL A 227 -0.06 -0.13 11.30
C VAL A 227 0.78 0.40 10.15
N LEU A 228 0.90 1.72 10.04
CA LEU A 228 1.86 2.34 9.15
C LEU A 228 3.29 2.19 9.67
N ASN A 229 4.25 2.07 8.75
CA ASN A 229 5.64 2.23 9.14
C ASN A 229 5.87 3.67 9.62
N LYS A 230 6.51 3.82 10.78
CA LYS A 230 6.82 5.13 11.38
C LYS A 230 7.84 5.93 10.56
N PHE A 231 8.78 5.25 9.91
CA PHE A 231 9.88 5.83 9.15
C PHE A 231 9.93 5.25 7.72
N PRO A 232 8.87 5.45 6.91
CA PRO A 232 8.81 4.88 5.58
C PRO A 232 9.78 5.61 4.64
N ILE A 233 10.50 4.82 3.83
CA ILE A 233 11.26 5.29 2.67
C ILE A 233 10.40 5.15 1.41
N ILE A 234 9.71 4.01 1.28
CA ILE A 234 8.73 3.78 0.23
C ILE A 234 7.36 4.28 0.74
N PRO A 235 6.66 5.16 0.00
CA PRO A 235 5.31 5.56 0.37
C PRO A 235 4.37 4.36 0.47
N ARG A 236 3.31 4.48 1.27
CA ARG A 236 2.33 3.39 1.48
C ARG A 236 2.93 2.13 2.13
N HIS A 237 4.06 2.25 2.83
CA HIS A 237 4.62 1.15 3.62
C HIS A 237 3.82 0.94 4.91
N PHE A 238 3.16 -0.21 5.03
CA PHE A 238 2.44 -0.63 6.23
C PHE A 238 2.89 -2.03 6.67
N LEU A 239 2.52 -2.40 7.91
CA LEU A 239 2.84 -3.65 8.54
C LEU A 239 1.55 -4.33 9.02
N LEU A 240 1.46 -5.64 8.80
CA LEU A 240 0.52 -6.53 9.46
C LEU A 240 1.24 -7.16 10.66
N VAL A 241 0.71 -6.94 11.86
CA VAL A 241 1.34 -7.35 13.12
C VAL A 241 0.38 -8.24 13.89
N THR A 242 0.90 -9.28 14.55
CA THR A 242 0.09 -10.12 15.45
C THR A 242 -0.33 -9.32 16.69
N LYS A 243 -1.56 -9.52 17.19
CA LYS A 243 -2.01 -8.87 18.43
C LYS A 243 -1.26 -9.40 19.65
N GLU A 244 -1.10 -10.72 19.70
CA GLU A 244 -0.25 -11.38 20.70
C GLU A 244 1.20 -11.41 20.21
N PHE A 245 2.15 -11.29 21.15
CA PHE A 245 3.56 -11.46 20.83
C PHE A 245 3.83 -12.89 20.33
N LYS A 246 4.04 -13.02 19.02
CA LYS A 246 4.63 -14.20 18.38
C LYS A 246 6.05 -13.85 17.92
N LYS A 247 6.98 -14.81 17.92
CA LYS A 247 8.37 -14.53 17.53
C LYS A 247 8.47 -14.30 16.02
N GLN A 248 9.33 -13.35 15.62
CA GLN A 248 9.72 -13.11 14.22
C GLN A 248 10.49 -14.28 13.59
N THR A 249 10.78 -15.33 14.37
CA THR A 249 11.39 -16.59 13.89
C THR A 249 10.37 -17.70 13.67
N GLU A 250 9.09 -17.47 13.98
CA GLU A 250 8.03 -18.44 13.74
C GLU A 250 7.62 -18.44 12.26
N ASN A 251 7.34 -19.63 11.73
CA ASN A 251 6.89 -19.77 10.34
C ASN A 251 5.56 -19.05 10.10
N LEU A 252 5.33 -18.70 8.83
CA LEU A 252 4.02 -18.26 8.38
C LEU A 252 3.07 -19.48 8.35
N LEU A 253 1.86 -19.29 8.85
CA LEU A 253 0.79 -20.26 8.92
C LEU A 253 -0.31 -19.92 7.90
N ILE A 254 -1.28 -20.80 7.77
CA ILE A 254 -2.40 -20.62 6.82
C ILE A 254 -3.18 -19.31 7.06
N ASN A 255 -3.36 -18.90 8.32
CA ASN A 255 -4.03 -17.64 8.66
C ASN A 255 -3.19 -16.43 8.24
N ASP A 256 -1.85 -16.50 8.37
CA ASP A 256 -0.96 -15.45 7.86
C ASP A 256 -1.12 -15.31 6.34
N MET A 257 -1.12 -16.43 5.60
CA MET A 257 -1.29 -16.44 4.14
C MET A 257 -2.64 -15.85 3.70
N ALA A 258 -3.71 -16.18 4.41
CA ALA A 258 -5.04 -15.66 4.12
C ALA A 258 -5.07 -14.12 4.24
N VAL A 259 -4.57 -13.58 5.35
CA VAL A 259 -4.59 -12.13 5.60
C VAL A 259 -3.58 -11.40 4.70
N ILE A 260 -2.41 -12.00 4.42
CA ILE A 260 -1.46 -11.45 3.44
C ILE A 260 -2.12 -11.29 2.08
N TRP A 261 -2.82 -12.33 1.60
CA TRP A 261 -3.52 -12.28 0.33
C TRP A 261 -4.62 -11.23 0.33
N GLU A 262 -5.43 -11.16 1.39
CA GLU A 262 -6.50 -10.15 1.50
C GLU A 262 -5.93 -8.72 1.45
N CYS A 263 -4.84 -8.45 2.17
CA CYS A 263 -4.15 -7.17 2.12
C CYS A 263 -3.68 -6.86 0.69
N LEU A 264 -2.97 -7.78 0.04
CA LEU A 264 -2.52 -7.61 -1.35
C LEU A 264 -3.70 -7.40 -2.29
N ASP A 265 -4.80 -8.14 -2.13
CA ASP A 265 -5.94 -8.08 -3.01
C ASP A 265 -6.70 -6.75 -2.91
N SER A 266 -6.78 -6.20 -1.70
CA SER A 266 -7.42 -4.92 -1.40
C SER A 266 -6.68 -3.70 -1.95
N MET A 267 -5.43 -3.87 -2.40
CA MET A 267 -4.63 -2.79 -2.97
C MET A 267 -4.88 -2.61 -4.47
N LYS A 268 -5.01 -1.34 -4.89
CA LYS A 268 -5.15 -0.96 -6.29
C LYS A 268 -3.83 -1.01 -7.04
N ASP A 269 -2.79 -0.45 -6.42
CA ASP A 269 -1.45 -0.44 -7.00
C ASP A 269 -0.77 -1.79 -6.79
N ARG A 270 0.28 -2.03 -7.57
CA ARG A 270 1.12 -3.21 -7.38
C ARG A 270 1.83 -3.14 -6.02
N HIS A 271 1.61 -4.15 -5.17
CA HIS A 271 2.26 -4.26 -3.87
C HIS A 271 3.01 -5.59 -3.72
N MET A 272 4.00 -5.58 -2.82
CA MET A 272 4.72 -6.77 -2.38
C MET A 272 4.67 -6.87 -0.85
N ALA A 273 4.25 -8.03 -0.37
CA ALA A 273 4.39 -8.42 1.03
C ALA A 273 5.75 -9.08 1.23
N PHE A 274 6.40 -8.85 2.37
CA PHE A 274 7.65 -9.52 2.71
C PHE A 274 7.81 -9.79 4.21
N TYR A 275 8.55 -10.85 4.51
CA TYR A 275 8.81 -11.35 5.85
C TYR A 275 10.30 -11.70 6.00
N ASN A 276 10.94 -11.11 7.01
CA ASN A 276 12.32 -11.38 7.36
C ASN A 276 12.31 -12.33 8.56
N CYS A 277 12.64 -13.61 8.35
CA CYS A 277 12.59 -14.64 9.39
C CYS A 277 14.00 -15.03 9.83
N GLY A 278 14.29 -14.97 11.13
CA GLY A 278 15.57 -15.38 11.70
C GLY A 278 16.62 -14.26 11.75
N PRO A 279 17.69 -14.43 12.55
CA PRO A 279 18.67 -13.39 12.85
C PRO A 279 19.45 -12.88 11.62
N GLN A 280 19.65 -13.71 10.59
CA GLN A 280 20.40 -13.33 9.39
C GLN A 280 19.53 -12.69 8.30
N SER A 281 18.24 -12.47 8.55
CA SER A 281 17.29 -12.05 7.51
C SER A 281 17.16 -10.54 7.31
N GLY A 282 17.76 -9.72 8.18
CA GLY A 282 17.52 -8.28 8.23
C GLY A 282 16.25 -7.89 9.01
N ALA A 283 15.76 -8.77 9.89
CA ALA A 283 14.69 -8.46 10.82
C ALA A 283 15.17 -7.47 11.90
N SER A 284 14.35 -6.44 12.18
CA SER A 284 14.71 -5.39 13.16
C SER A 284 13.84 -5.38 14.42
N GLN A 285 12.76 -6.17 14.45
CA GLN A 285 11.86 -6.30 15.60
C GLN A 285 11.57 -7.78 15.85
N PRO A 286 11.54 -8.23 17.12
CA PRO A 286 11.33 -9.64 17.48
C PRO A 286 9.86 -10.06 17.46
N HIS A 287 8.92 -9.13 17.51
CA HIS A 287 7.49 -9.41 17.39
C HIS A 287 7.13 -9.64 15.92
N LYS A 288 6.47 -10.75 15.62
CA LYS A 288 6.01 -11.18 14.30
C LYS A 288 5.24 -10.08 13.55
N HIS A 289 5.83 -9.61 12.46
CA HIS A 289 5.24 -8.63 11.55
C HIS A 289 5.59 -8.95 10.09
N ILE A 290 4.61 -8.74 9.21
CA ILE A 290 4.75 -8.82 7.75
C ILE A 290 4.66 -7.41 7.19
N GLN A 291 5.57 -7.06 6.29
CA GLN A 291 5.68 -5.71 5.74
C GLN A 291 5.11 -5.68 4.33
N PHE A 292 4.50 -4.57 3.95
CA PHE A 292 3.93 -4.35 2.63
C PHE A 292 4.46 -3.05 2.06
N ILE A 293 4.95 -3.09 0.82
CA ILE A 293 5.44 -1.92 0.10
C ILE A 293 4.79 -1.82 -1.27
N SER A 294 4.52 -0.59 -1.69
CA SER A 294 4.13 -0.30 -3.07
C SER A 294 5.33 -0.49 -3.99
N LEU A 295 5.09 -1.09 -5.16
CA LEU A 295 6.06 -1.18 -6.25
C LEU A 295 5.80 -0.15 -7.36
N GLU A 296 4.73 0.65 -7.24
CA GLU A 296 4.33 1.63 -8.26
C GLU A 296 5.30 2.82 -8.33
N ASP A 297 5.84 3.22 -7.19
CA ASP A 297 6.69 4.42 -7.06
C ASP A 297 8.19 4.10 -7.26
N ASN A 298 8.50 2.89 -7.73
CA ASN A 298 9.87 2.41 -7.90
C ASN A 298 10.41 2.75 -9.30
N ILE A 299 11.66 3.19 -9.38
CA ILE A 299 12.36 3.40 -10.67
C ILE A 299 12.51 2.10 -11.48
N VAL A 300 12.49 0.95 -10.79
CA VAL A 300 12.42 -0.38 -11.40
C VAL A 300 11.00 -0.92 -11.26
N SER A 301 10.26 -0.93 -12.36
CA SER A 301 8.87 -1.41 -12.41
C SER A 301 8.74 -2.94 -12.42
N THR A 302 9.82 -3.67 -12.69
CA THR A 302 9.87 -5.14 -12.76
C THR A 302 11.07 -5.68 -11.99
N LEU A 303 10.81 -6.51 -10.99
CA LEU A 303 11.83 -7.21 -10.22
C LEU A 303 12.19 -8.52 -10.92
N TYR A 304 13.40 -9.06 -10.73
CA TYR A 304 13.79 -10.33 -11.37
C TYR A 304 12.86 -11.53 -11.04
N PRO A 305 12.17 -11.60 -9.87
CA PRO A 305 11.17 -12.65 -9.65
C PRO A 305 9.96 -12.57 -10.59
N ASP A 306 9.69 -11.41 -11.20
CA ASP A 306 8.59 -11.23 -12.16
C ASP A 306 8.78 -12.07 -13.42
N GLU A 307 10.02 -12.44 -13.75
CA GLU A 307 10.33 -13.24 -14.93
C GLU A 307 9.77 -14.68 -14.86
N ILE A 308 9.31 -15.12 -13.69
CA ILE A 308 8.65 -16.42 -13.52
C ILE A 308 7.38 -16.57 -14.35
N VAL A 309 6.77 -15.46 -14.81
CA VAL A 309 5.61 -15.52 -15.73
C VAL A 309 5.88 -16.29 -17.02
N ASN A 310 7.16 -16.51 -17.36
CA ASN A 310 7.58 -17.30 -18.51
C ASN A 310 7.77 -18.80 -18.20
N ILE A 311 7.54 -19.23 -16.96
CA ILE A 311 7.80 -20.59 -16.47
C ILE A 311 6.48 -21.33 -16.24
N THR A 312 6.40 -22.56 -16.72
CA THR A 312 5.19 -23.39 -16.66
C THR A 312 5.28 -24.56 -15.67
N ASP A 313 6.46 -24.82 -15.10
CA ASP A 313 6.62 -25.84 -14.05
C ASP A 313 5.99 -25.32 -12.74
N LEU A 314 4.97 -26.04 -12.26
CA LEU A 314 4.28 -25.75 -11.01
C LEU A 314 4.68 -26.71 -9.88
N GLU A 315 5.49 -27.72 -10.18
CA GLU A 315 5.94 -28.71 -9.20
C GLU A 315 7.29 -28.34 -8.59
N ASN A 316 8.21 -27.79 -9.39
CA ASN A 316 9.52 -27.35 -8.93
C ASN A 316 9.64 -25.83 -8.90
N PRO A 317 10.34 -25.27 -7.91
CA PRO A 317 10.59 -23.83 -7.88
C PRO A 317 11.55 -23.45 -8.99
N TRP A 318 11.32 -22.29 -9.58
CA TRP A 318 12.25 -21.66 -10.48
C TRP A 318 13.28 -20.84 -9.72
N SER A 319 14.50 -20.77 -10.25
CA SER A 319 15.55 -19.86 -9.80
C SER A 319 16.07 -19.07 -10.99
N HIS A 320 16.19 -17.75 -10.84
CA HIS A 320 16.73 -16.91 -11.90
C HIS A 320 18.19 -17.30 -12.21
N PRO A 321 18.56 -17.64 -13.46
CA PRO A 321 19.85 -18.26 -13.78
C PRO A 321 21.05 -17.36 -13.45
N LYS A 322 20.90 -16.05 -13.61
CA LYS A 322 21.98 -15.07 -13.38
C LYS A 322 22.07 -14.53 -11.94
N ILE A 323 21.10 -14.88 -11.08
CA ILE A 323 21.17 -14.50 -9.67
C ILE A 323 22.06 -15.51 -8.93
N PRO A 324 23.14 -15.07 -8.26
CA PRO A 324 24.23 -15.97 -7.84
C PRO A 324 24.04 -16.62 -6.46
N PHE A 325 22.93 -16.36 -5.77
CA PHE A 325 22.59 -17.02 -4.52
C PHE A 325 21.38 -17.94 -4.69
N VAL A 326 21.32 -19.00 -3.88
CA VAL A 326 20.20 -19.95 -3.86
C VAL A 326 18.92 -19.21 -3.48
N HIS A 327 17.89 -19.37 -4.29
CA HIS A 327 16.56 -18.84 -4.04
C HIS A 327 15.55 -19.63 -4.87
N TYR A 328 14.29 -19.55 -4.48
CA TYR A 328 13.21 -20.35 -5.04
C TYR A 328 12.00 -19.47 -5.27
N ILE A 329 11.36 -19.66 -6.42
CA ILE A 329 10.23 -18.85 -6.85
C ILE A 329 9.16 -19.78 -7.41
N PHE A 330 7.93 -19.62 -6.96
CA PHE A 330 6.76 -20.28 -7.54
C PHE A 330 5.76 -19.24 -8.04
N PRO A 331 5.10 -19.48 -9.19
CA PRO A 331 4.00 -18.63 -9.61
C PRO A 331 2.79 -18.86 -8.69
N ILE A 332 2.01 -17.82 -8.45
CA ILE A 332 0.73 -17.95 -7.74
C ILE A 332 -0.37 -18.09 -8.79
N VAL A 333 -0.93 -19.29 -8.87
CA VAL A 333 -2.03 -19.64 -9.79
C VAL A 333 -3.40 -19.65 -9.10
N SER A 334 -3.41 -19.69 -7.76
CA SER A 334 -4.62 -19.71 -6.94
C SER A 334 -4.43 -18.81 -5.72
N SER A 335 -5.48 -18.07 -5.38
CA SER A 335 -5.56 -17.20 -4.21
C SER A 335 -6.05 -17.91 -2.95
N SER A 336 -6.35 -19.22 -3.02
CA SER A 336 -6.90 -19.92 -1.86
C SER A 336 -5.84 -20.02 -0.75
N PRO A 337 -6.19 -19.77 0.53
CA PRO A 337 -5.23 -19.86 1.63
C PRO A 337 -4.51 -21.21 1.71
N LYS A 338 -5.20 -22.29 1.31
CA LYS A 338 -4.64 -23.64 1.25
C LYS A 338 -3.53 -23.74 0.18
N ASP A 339 -3.80 -23.27 -1.03
CA ASP A 339 -2.80 -23.34 -2.10
C ASP A 339 -1.60 -22.43 -1.81
N LEU A 340 -1.86 -21.26 -1.20
CA LEU A 340 -0.81 -20.34 -0.78
C LEU A 340 0.09 -20.96 0.30
N ILE A 341 -0.46 -21.60 1.33
CA ILE A 341 0.35 -22.26 2.36
C ILE A 341 1.05 -23.52 1.83
N ASP A 342 0.48 -24.21 0.84
CA ASP A 342 1.13 -25.33 0.15
C ASP A 342 2.37 -24.85 -0.63
N ILE A 343 2.27 -23.73 -1.38
CA ILE A 343 3.41 -23.10 -2.05
C ILE A 343 4.49 -22.69 -1.03
N PHE A 344 4.09 -22.03 0.07
CA PHE A 344 5.03 -21.64 1.13
C PHE A 344 5.74 -22.85 1.73
N SER A 345 5.02 -23.94 1.99
CA SER A 345 5.58 -25.18 2.55
C SER A 345 6.57 -25.85 1.59
N LYS A 346 6.28 -25.85 0.28
CA LYS A 346 7.24 -26.29 -0.76
C LYS A 346 8.51 -25.40 -0.71
N LEU A 347 8.37 -24.08 -0.77
CA LEU A 347 9.51 -23.13 -0.71
C LEU A 347 10.36 -23.33 0.54
N LEU A 348 9.72 -23.48 1.70
CA LEU A 348 10.38 -23.71 2.97
C LEU A 348 11.13 -25.03 2.98
N SER A 349 10.57 -26.09 2.39
CA SER A 349 11.23 -27.39 2.26
C SER A 349 12.53 -27.28 1.44
N PHE A 350 12.48 -26.65 0.26
CA PHE A 350 13.67 -26.44 -0.58
C PHE A 350 14.72 -25.58 0.12
N THR A 351 14.28 -24.49 0.74
CA THR A 351 15.15 -23.55 1.48
C THR A 351 15.82 -24.23 2.68
N THR A 352 15.07 -25.06 3.42
CA THR A 352 15.60 -25.82 4.55
C THR A 352 16.64 -26.85 4.11
N LYS A 353 16.38 -27.58 3.01
CA LYS A 353 17.34 -28.54 2.45
C LYS A 353 18.65 -27.87 2.04
N ALA A 354 18.56 -26.75 1.31
CA ALA A 354 19.74 -25.98 0.91
C ALA A 354 20.53 -25.45 2.11
N PHE A 355 19.84 -24.99 3.15
CA PHE A 355 20.48 -24.49 4.36
C PHE A 355 21.14 -25.60 5.19
N GLN A 356 20.49 -26.76 5.32
CA GLN A 356 21.05 -27.92 6.04
C GLN A 356 22.38 -28.42 5.46
N ALA A 357 22.58 -28.27 4.15
CA ALA A 357 23.86 -28.60 3.50
C ALA A 357 25.05 -27.81 4.07
N LEU A 358 24.81 -26.62 4.64
CA LEU A 358 25.84 -25.79 5.28
C LEU A 358 26.21 -26.24 6.69
N LYS A 359 25.40 -27.07 7.35
CA LYS A 359 25.60 -27.56 8.74
C LYS A 359 25.78 -26.44 9.77
N THR A 360 25.07 -25.33 9.64
CA THR A 360 25.23 -24.15 10.49
C THR A 360 23.90 -23.67 11.10
N GLY A 361 23.89 -23.40 12.40
CA GLY A 361 22.92 -22.54 13.10
C GLY A 361 21.42 -22.81 12.89
N GLU A 362 20.61 -21.84 13.32
CA GLU A 362 19.18 -21.78 13.01
C GLU A 362 18.97 -21.15 11.64
N ILE A 363 17.98 -21.65 10.90
CA ILE A 363 17.65 -21.14 9.57
C ILE A 363 17.17 -19.70 9.64
N SER A 364 17.72 -18.86 8.76
CA SER A 364 17.18 -17.55 8.45
C SER A 364 16.80 -17.50 6.98
N TYR A 365 15.70 -16.83 6.66
CA TYR A 365 15.25 -16.68 5.29
C TYR A 365 14.55 -15.35 5.05
N ASN A 366 14.57 -14.93 3.80
CA ASN A 366 13.70 -13.89 3.29
C ASN A 366 12.57 -14.51 2.51
N PHE A 367 11.35 -14.05 2.77
CA PHE A 367 10.15 -14.43 2.04
C PHE A 367 9.51 -13.18 1.45
N ALA A 368 9.13 -13.22 0.18
CA ALA A 368 8.34 -12.19 -0.47
C ALA A 368 7.19 -12.79 -1.27
N MET A 369 6.12 -12.02 -1.40
CA MET A 369 4.91 -12.43 -2.09
C MET A 369 4.29 -11.23 -2.80
N SER A 370 3.99 -11.41 -4.08
CA SER A 370 3.13 -10.51 -4.86
C SER A 370 1.81 -11.21 -5.18
N LYS A 371 0.95 -10.62 -6.02
CA LYS A 371 -0.22 -11.33 -6.57
C LYS A 371 0.15 -12.43 -7.58
N HIS A 372 1.40 -12.46 -8.05
CA HIS A 372 1.83 -13.31 -9.17
C HIS A 372 2.84 -14.38 -8.79
N TRP A 373 3.57 -14.21 -7.69
CA TRP A 373 4.62 -15.15 -7.29
C TRP A 373 4.90 -15.10 -5.79
N MET A 374 5.46 -16.21 -5.29
CA MET A 374 6.13 -16.29 -3.99
C MET A 374 7.62 -16.54 -4.18
N PHE A 375 8.43 -15.88 -3.37
CA PHE A 375 9.88 -15.95 -3.36
C PHE A 375 10.37 -16.38 -1.98
N MET A 376 11.37 -17.24 -1.92
CA MET A 376 12.11 -17.52 -0.69
C MET A 376 13.60 -17.66 -0.97
N ALA A 377 14.44 -17.09 -0.10
CA ALA A 377 15.88 -17.28 -0.14
C ALA A 377 16.46 -17.55 1.25
N PRO A 378 17.27 -18.61 1.44
CA PRO A 378 18.02 -18.81 2.66
C PRO A 378 19.06 -17.70 2.84
N ARG A 379 19.22 -17.23 4.07
CA ARG A 379 20.13 -16.16 4.45
C ARG A 379 21.21 -16.67 5.40
N ILE A 380 22.46 -16.34 5.09
CA ILE A 380 23.62 -16.73 5.91
C ILE A 380 24.22 -15.55 6.68
N MET A 381 23.97 -14.33 6.21
CA MET A 381 24.49 -13.10 6.82
C MET A 381 23.49 -11.97 6.63
N GLU A 382 23.25 -11.19 7.69
CA GLU A 382 22.31 -10.05 7.71
C GLU A 382 22.78 -8.84 6.89
N SER A 383 24.06 -8.48 7.00
CA SER A 383 24.63 -7.28 6.41
C SER A 383 25.94 -7.57 5.69
N TRP A 384 26.24 -6.75 4.69
CA TRP A 384 27.52 -6.79 3.97
C TRP A 384 28.24 -5.47 4.20
N ASN A 385 29.45 -5.49 4.76
CA ASN A 385 30.19 -4.28 5.15
C ASN A 385 29.34 -3.27 5.95
N ASN A 386 28.58 -3.76 6.95
CA ASN A 386 27.62 -3.00 7.77
C ASN A 386 26.40 -2.44 7.02
N ILE A 387 26.25 -2.71 5.72
CA ILE A 387 25.05 -2.39 4.95
C ILE A 387 24.04 -3.51 5.18
N SER A 388 22.98 -3.21 5.94
CA SER A 388 21.87 -4.12 6.21
C SER A 388 21.10 -4.43 4.93
N VAL A 389 20.88 -5.72 4.66
CA VAL A 389 20.10 -6.18 3.53
C VAL A 389 18.98 -7.09 4.03
N ASN A 390 17.74 -6.72 3.74
CA ASN A 390 16.56 -7.51 4.06
C ASN A 390 15.95 -8.12 2.79
N THR A 391 14.71 -8.61 2.88
CA THR A 391 14.01 -9.19 1.73
C THR A 391 13.97 -8.27 0.51
N THR A 392 13.74 -6.95 0.66
CA THR A 392 13.64 -6.04 -0.49
C THR A 392 14.96 -6.01 -1.26
N GLY A 393 16.09 -5.99 -0.55
CA GLY A 393 17.41 -6.03 -1.17
C GLY A 393 17.69 -7.36 -1.86
N MET A 394 17.27 -8.48 -1.26
CA MET A 394 17.41 -9.79 -1.90
C MET A 394 16.61 -9.90 -3.20
N VAL A 395 15.43 -9.29 -3.29
CA VAL A 395 14.65 -9.23 -4.55
C VAL A 395 15.06 -8.09 -5.50
N GLY A 396 16.16 -7.39 -5.19
CA GLY A 396 16.81 -6.43 -6.07
C GLY A 396 16.58 -4.95 -5.78
N MET A 397 16.04 -4.62 -4.60
CA MET A 397 15.82 -3.25 -4.13
C MET A 397 16.67 -2.93 -2.91
N LEU A 398 17.90 -2.45 -3.15
CA LEU A 398 18.87 -2.13 -2.11
C LEU A 398 18.69 -0.71 -1.57
N LEU A 399 19.09 -0.52 -0.31
CA LEU A 399 19.06 0.75 0.39
C LEU A 399 20.44 1.02 1.01
N VAL A 400 20.98 2.21 0.75
CA VAL A 400 22.20 2.73 1.36
C VAL A 400 21.93 4.07 2.06
N LYS A 401 22.71 4.35 3.09
CA LYS A 401 22.48 5.44 4.06
C LYS A 401 23.57 6.49 4.05
N SER A 402 24.59 6.32 3.22
CA SER A 402 25.67 7.29 3.03
C SER A 402 26.21 7.24 1.59
N GLU A 403 26.90 8.31 1.19
CA GLU A 403 27.55 8.38 -0.11
C GLU A 403 28.72 7.38 -0.22
N GLU A 404 29.39 7.10 0.90
CA GLU A 404 30.42 6.06 0.97
C GLU A 404 29.84 4.67 0.72
N GLU A 405 28.70 4.33 1.34
CA GLU A 405 27.98 3.08 1.08
C GLU A 405 27.52 2.99 -0.38
N LEU A 406 26.98 4.08 -0.93
CA LEU A 406 26.56 4.17 -2.33
C LEU A 406 27.71 3.84 -3.29
N ASN A 407 28.86 4.49 -3.11
CA ASN A 407 30.04 4.27 -3.93
C ASN A 407 30.61 2.86 -3.75
N LEU A 408 30.60 2.33 -2.52
CA LEU A 408 31.06 0.98 -2.22
C LEU A 408 30.21 -0.09 -2.90
N VAL A 409 28.89 0.06 -2.88
CA VAL A 409 27.96 -0.85 -3.57
C VAL A 409 28.19 -0.83 -5.07
N LYS A 410 28.26 0.37 -5.67
CA LYS A 410 28.51 0.54 -7.12
C LYS A 410 29.84 -0.06 -7.56
N ASN A 411 30.91 0.14 -6.79
CA ASN A 411 32.23 -0.38 -7.12
C ASN A 411 32.33 -1.91 -6.97
N THR A 412 31.53 -2.51 -6.08
CA THR A 412 31.58 -3.95 -5.82
C THR A 412 30.68 -4.75 -6.76
N GLY A 413 29.53 -4.19 -7.11
CA GLY A 413 28.46 -4.85 -7.86
C GLY A 413 27.46 -5.55 -6.95
N ILE A 414 26.18 -5.33 -7.22
CA ILE A 414 25.03 -5.85 -6.46
C ILE A 414 25.03 -7.38 -6.46
N LEU A 415 25.27 -8.02 -7.60
CA LEU A 415 25.28 -9.48 -7.69
C LEU A 415 26.34 -10.10 -6.77
N LYS A 416 27.52 -9.49 -6.68
CA LYS A 416 28.61 -9.95 -5.82
C LYS A 416 28.27 -9.79 -4.33
N ILE A 417 27.54 -8.73 -3.98
CA ILE A 417 27.07 -8.49 -2.61
C ILE A 417 26.01 -9.52 -2.23
N LEU A 418 24.96 -9.69 -3.04
CA LEU A 418 23.87 -10.62 -2.76
C LEU A 418 24.36 -12.08 -2.65
N ARG A 419 25.38 -12.45 -3.43
CA ARG A 419 26.05 -13.76 -3.33
C ARG A 419 26.61 -14.06 -1.93
N GLN A 420 27.13 -13.05 -1.23
CA GLN A 420 27.73 -13.23 0.09
C GLN A 420 26.68 -13.26 1.22
N LEU A 421 25.48 -12.74 0.96
CA LEU A 421 24.39 -12.66 1.95
C LEU A 421 23.49 -13.90 1.94
N GLY A 422 23.37 -14.56 0.79
CA GLY A 422 22.71 -15.85 0.61
C GLY A 422 23.71 -17.00 0.45
N ILE A 423 23.19 -18.21 0.22
CA ILE A 423 24.03 -19.37 -0.09
C ILE A 423 24.49 -19.25 -1.55
N ASP A 424 25.79 -19.29 -1.84
CA ASP A 424 26.29 -19.28 -3.23
C ASP A 424 25.80 -20.53 -3.98
N LYS A 425 25.17 -20.33 -5.15
CA LYS A 425 24.67 -21.44 -5.99
C LYS A 425 25.77 -22.40 -6.43
N ASN A 426 27.00 -21.91 -6.61
CA ASN A 426 28.13 -22.73 -7.05
C ASN A 426 28.67 -23.66 -5.95
N LEU A 427 28.36 -23.37 -4.68
CA LEU A 427 28.73 -24.25 -3.56
C LEU A 427 27.80 -25.46 -3.47
N THR A 428 26.54 -25.30 -3.85
CA THR A 428 25.54 -26.39 -3.83
C THR A 428 25.63 -27.33 -5.03
N SER A 429 26.21 -26.91 -6.16
CA SER A 429 26.38 -27.78 -7.34
C SER A 429 27.51 -28.81 -7.21
N ASN A 430 28.41 -28.64 -6.24
CA ASN A 430 29.57 -29.52 -6.04
C ASN A 430 29.29 -30.69 -5.08
N THR A 431 28.08 -30.80 -4.52
CA THR A 431 27.72 -31.87 -3.57
C THR A 431 26.93 -33.02 -4.18
N ASP A 432 26.59 -32.96 -5.48
CA ASP A 432 25.81 -33.96 -6.20
C ASP A 432 26.62 -34.79 -7.24
N ASN A 433 27.95 -34.82 -7.13
CA ASN A 433 28.84 -35.67 -7.95
C ASN A 433 29.52 -36.77 -7.13
#